data_AF-A0A5M4BBQ7-F1
#
_entry.id   AF-A0A5M4BBQ7-F1
#
_cell.length_a   1.000
_cell.length_b   1.000
_cell.length_c   1.000
_cell.angle_alpha   90.00
_cell.angle_beta   90.00
_cell.angle_gamma   90.00
#
_symmetry.space_group_name_H-M   'P 1'
#
loop_
_entity.id
_entity.type
_entity.pdbx_description
1 polymer ?
#
loop_
_entity_poly.entity_id
_entity_poly.type
_entity_poly.pdbx_seq_one_letter_code
_entity_poly.pdbx_strand_id
1 'polypeptide(L)'
;MKKNKTNLEILSRRESITAKGIIKNNTVTFAYDKANGQVQAVAFSVQRVTQGSSEFTGVEAFRGTVYGEAFNVENNAYRTSDSPVYDEIYNVCQSIMNPEPQEPQEDDTSV
;
A
#
# COMPACT_ATOMS: atom_id res chain seq x y z
N MET A 1 -7.09 25.74 41.19
CA MET A 1 -7.85 25.47 39.94
C MET A 1 -7.87 23.97 39.69
N LYS A 2 -9.03 23.31 39.79
CA LYS A 2 -9.16 21.87 39.46
C LYS A 2 -9.26 21.74 37.94
N LYS A 3 -8.24 21.16 37.30
CA LYS A 3 -8.30 20.80 35.88
C LYS A 3 -9.31 19.65 35.75
N ASN A 4 -10.46 19.91 35.13
CA ASN A 4 -11.36 18.85 34.72
C ASN A 4 -10.65 18.04 33.62
N LYS A 5 -10.13 16.86 33.97
CA LYS A 5 -9.67 15.87 33.01
C LYS A 5 -10.90 15.21 32.43
N THR A 6 -11.31 15.60 31.22
CA THR A 6 -12.29 14.84 30.44
C THR A 6 -11.68 13.46 30.16
N ASN A 7 -12.35 12.40 30.59
CA ASN A 7 -11.95 11.03 30.29
C ASN A 7 -12.46 10.69 28.89
N LEU A 8 -11.54 10.57 27.92
CA LEU A 8 -11.85 10.26 26.53
C LEU A 8 -11.48 8.80 26.27
N GLU A 9 -12.42 8.05 25.71
CA GLU A 9 -12.20 6.69 25.23
C GLU A 9 -12.10 6.70 23.71
N ILE A 10 -11.03 6.12 23.16
CA ILE A 10 -10.88 5.97 21.72
C ILE A 10 -11.66 4.73 21.29
N LEU A 11 -12.82 4.93 20.67
CA LEU A 11 -13.65 3.83 20.18
C LEU A 11 -13.17 3.26 18.84
N SER A 12 -12.45 4.05 18.04
CA SER A 12 -11.96 3.64 16.73
C SER A 12 -10.79 4.51 16.28
N ARG A 13 -9.79 3.89 15.64
CA ARG A 13 -8.72 4.58 14.91
C ARG A 13 -8.63 3.99 13.51
N ARG A 14 -8.68 4.86 12.50
CA ARG A 14 -8.42 4.52 11.11
C ARG A 14 -7.35 5.43 10.55
N GLU A 15 -6.38 4.86 9.85
CA GLU A 15 -5.34 5.58 9.13
C GLU A 15 -5.43 5.20 7.66
N SER A 16 -5.52 6.18 6.76
CA SER A 16 -5.52 5.97 5.32
C SER A 16 -4.14 6.27 4.77
N ILE A 17 -3.57 5.33 4.01
CA ILE A 17 -2.19 5.40 3.53
C ILE A 17 -2.21 5.24 2.00
N THR A 18 -1.41 6.07 1.32
CA THR A 18 -1.12 5.94 -0.11
C THR A 18 0.38 5.96 -0.30
N ALA A 19 0.90 4.95 -0.99
CA ALA A 19 2.32 4.79 -1.30
C ALA A 19 2.52 4.64 -2.81
N LYS A 20 3.67 5.07 -3.31
CA LYS A 20 4.03 4.94 -4.73
C LYS A 20 5.42 4.34 -4.85
N GLY A 21 5.59 3.40 -5.76
CA GLY A 21 6.87 2.74 -6.05
C GLY A 21 7.05 2.50 -7.55
N ILE A 22 8.26 2.07 -7.92
CA ILE A 22 8.57 1.62 -9.28
C ILE A 22 8.79 0.10 -9.23
N ILE A 23 7.99 -0.64 -9.99
CA ILE A 23 8.07 -2.11 -10.12
C ILE A 23 8.26 -2.45 -11.60
N LYS A 24 9.41 -3.04 -11.94
CA LYS A 24 9.77 -3.42 -13.31
C LYS A 24 9.51 -2.31 -14.36
N ASN A 25 9.95 -1.09 -14.06
CA ASN A 25 9.73 0.11 -14.88
C ASN A 25 8.26 0.54 -15.04
N ASN A 26 7.37 0.13 -14.14
CA ASN A 26 6.02 0.65 -14.04
C ASN A 26 5.88 1.43 -12.75
N THR A 27 5.15 2.54 -12.79
CA THR A 27 4.74 3.21 -11.56
C THR A 27 3.56 2.47 -10.97
N VAL A 28 3.69 2.07 -9.70
CA VAL A 28 2.62 1.39 -8.97
C VAL A 28 2.25 2.24 -7.77
N THR A 29 0.96 2.54 -7.66
CA THR A 29 0.39 3.20 -6.48
C THR A 29 -0.34 2.15 -5.66
N PHE A 30 -0.12 2.15 -4.35
CA PHE A 30 -0.79 1.30 -3.37
C PHE A 30 -1.62 2.18 -2.43
N ALA A 31 -2.83 1.78 -2.13
CA ALA A 31 -3.72 2.47 -1.20
C ALA A 31 -4.37 1.47 -0.24
N TYR A 32 -4.34 1.78 1.06
CA TYR A 32 -4.88 0.90 2.08
C TYR A 32 -5.24 1.66 3.36
N ASP A 33 -6.15 1.08 4.13
CA ASP A 33 -6.53 1.58 5.46
C ASP A 33 -6.00 0.65 6.56
N LYS A 34 -5.48 1.24 7.63
CA LYS A 34 -5.24 0.55 8.90
C LYS A 34 -6.41 0.83 9.83
N ALA A 35 -7.21 -0.19 10.13
CA ALA A 35 -8.22 -0.12 11.18
C ALA A 35 -7.65 -0.79 12.44
N ASN A 36 -7.51 -0.03 13.52
CA ASN A 36 -6.89 -0.52 14.77
C ASN A 36 -5.51 -1.18 14.54
N GLY A 37 -4.70 -0.61 13.65
CA GLY A 37 -3.36 -1.09 13.33
C GLY A 37 -3.30 -2.25 12.32
N GLN A 38 -4.43 -2.81 11.91
CA GLN A 38 -4.47 -3.92 10.94
C GLN A 38 -4.89 -3.45 9.54
N VAL A 39 -4.22 -3.97 8.51
CA VAL A 39 -4.59 -3.79 7.11
C VAL A 39 -5.35 -5.02 6.63
N GLN A 40 -6.54 -4.83 6.09
CA GLN A 40 -7.39 -5.93 5.60
C GLN A 40 -7.28 -6.14 4.09
N ALA A 41 -6.97 -5.07 3.37
CA ALA A 41 -6.86 -5.10 1.92
C ALA A 41 -5.93 -3.98 1.44
N VAL A 42 -5.30 -4.22 0.30
CA VAL A 42 -4.46 -3.23 -0.40
C VAL A 42 -4.95 -3.11 -1.84
N ALA A 43 -5.43 -1.92 -2.20
CA ALA A 43 -5.70 -1.57 -3.58
C ALA A 43 -4.41 -1.15 -4.26
N PHE A 44 -4.26 -1.47 -5.55
CA PHE A 44 -3.14 -1.03 -6.34
C PHE A 44 -3.57 -0.55 -7.73
N SER A 45 -2.83 0.38 -8.31
CA SER A 45 -2.96 0.80 -9.70
C SER A 45 -1.59 0.89 -10.36
N VAL A 46 -1.51 0.48 -11.62
CA VAL A 46 -0.26 0.41 -12.38
C VAL A 46 -0.35 1.33 -13.58
N GLN A 47 0.65 2.18 -13.72
CA GLN A 47 0.87 3.04 -14.87
C GLN A 47 2.14 2.58 -15.57
N ARG A 48 2.02 2.24 -16.86
CA ARG A 48 3.17 1.87 -17.69
C ARG A 48 3.98 3.14 -17.95
N VAL A 49 5.29 3.08 -17.74
CA VAL A 49 6.17 4.19 -18.13
C VAL A 49 6.19 4.27 -19.65
N THR A 50 5.92 5.46 -20.19
CA THR A 50 6.17 5.78 -21.60
C THR A 50 7.66 6.03 -21.78
N GLN A 51 8.29 5.27 -22.68
CA GLN A 51 9.71 5.41 -22.97
C GLN A 51 10.01 6.86 -23.42
N GLY A 52 10.88 7.57 -22.69
CA GLY A 52 11.32 8.94 -23.03
C GLY A 52 10.78 10.07 -22.16
N SER A 53 9.89 9.82 -21.17
CA SER A 53 9.50 10.83 -20.19
C SER A 53 9.48 10.22 -18.78
N SER A 54 10.39 10.66 -17.92
CA SER A 54 10.45 10.29 -16.50
C SER A 54 9.36 10.97 -15.65
N GLU A 55 8.74 12.02 -16.19
CA GLU A 55 7.71 12.80 -15.50
C GLU A 55 6.29 12.38 -15.89
N PHE A 56 6.11 11.74 -17.05
CA PHE A 56 4.83 11.24 -17.51
C PHE A 56 4.66 9.76 -17.17
N THR A 57 4.06 9.50 -16.00
CA THR A 57 3.49 8.19 -15.68
C THR A 57 2.29 7.99 -16.61
N GLY A 58 2.35 7.04 -17.54
CA GLY A 58 1.36 6.87 -18.60
C GLY A 58 -0.06 6.56 -18.10
N VAL A 59 -0.98 6.31 -19.05
CA VAL A 59 -2.37 5.89 -18.75
C VAL A 59 -2.36 4.63 -17.87
N GLU A 60 -3.33 4.55 -16.93
CA GLU A 60 -3.55 3.36 -16.11
C GLU A 60 -3.61 2.12 -17.00
N ALA A 61 -2.69 1.19 -16.76
CA ALA A 61 -2.57 -0.05 -17.51
C ALA A 61 -3.51 -1.12 -16.95
N PHE A 62 -3.51 -1.26 -15.62
CA PHE A 62 -4.38 -2.16 -14.87
C PHE A 62 -4.39 -1.76 -13.40
N ARG A 63 -5.33 -2.31 -12.66
CA ARG A 63 -5.50 -2.09 -11.23
C ARG A 63 -6.03 -3.36 -10.56
N GLY A 64 -6.08 -3.34 -9.24
CA GLY A 64 -6.62 -4.47 -8.51
C GLY A 64 -6.68 -4.25 -7.02
N THR A 65 -7.01 -5.32 -6.32
CA THR A 65 -7.05 -5.36 -4.86
C THR A 65 -6.57 -6.72 -4.38
N VAL A 66 -5.79 -6.69 -3.32
CA VAL A 66 -5.34 -7.87 -2.59
C VAL A 66 -6.03 -7.89 -1.24
N TYR A 67 -6.64 -9.02 -0.87
CA TYR A 67 -7.23 -9.23 0.46
C TYR A 67 -7.00 -10.69 0.87
N GLY A 68 -6.41 -10.92 2.04
CA GLY A 68 -5.90 -12.24 2.40
C GLY A 68 -4.93 -12.75 1.33
N GLU A 69 -5.18 -13.93 0.79
CA GLU A 69 -4.40 -14.52 -0.33
C GLU A 69 -4.99 -14.24 -1.72
N ALA A 70 -6.15 -13.57 -1.81
CA ALA A 70 -6.80 -13.31 -3.09
C ALA A 70 -6.15 -12.13 -3.81
N PHE A 71 -5.82 -12.34 -5.10
CA PHE A 71 -5.25 -11.32 -5.98
C PHE A 71 -6.23 -11.01 -7.13
N ASN A 72 -7.07 -9.98 -6.95
CA ASN A 72 -8.09 -9.61 -7.94
C ASN A 72 -7.57 -8.49 -8.84
N VAL A 73 -7.54 -8.73 -10.15
CA VAL A 73 -6.97 -7.82 -11.14
C VAL A 73 -7.97 -7.48 -12.23
N GLU A 74 -8.09 -6.19 -12.52
CA GLU A 74 -8.77 -5.65 -13.70
C GLU A 74 -7.71 -5.26 -14.74
N ASN A 75 -7.47 -6.14 -15.72
CA ASN A 75 -6.56 -5.86 -16.85
C ASN A 75 -7.20 -6.27 -18.18
N ASN A 76 -7.85 -5.30 -18.85
CA ASN A 76 -8.52 -5.53 -20.13
C ASN A 76 -7.55 -5.59 -21.32
N ALA A 77 -6.27 -5.24 -21.12
CA ALA A 77 -5.26 -5.18 -22.17
C ALA A 77 -3.97 -5.88 -21.68
N TYR A 78 -4.13 -7.13 -21.27
CA TYR A 78 -3.05 -7.96 -20.74
C TYR A 78 -1.91 -8.12 -21.73
N ARG A 79 -0.68 -7.97 -21.24
CA ARG A 79 0.57 -8.27 -21.93
C ARG A 79 1.32 -9.33 -21.15
N THR A 80 2.03 -10.22 -21.83
CA THR A 80 2.85 -11.25 -21.17
C THR A 80 3.91 -10.65 -20.22
N SER A 81 4.37 -9.42 -20.48
CA SER A 81 5.23 -8.65 -19.59
C SER A 81 4.59 -8.25 -18.25
N ASP A 82 3.26 -8.37 -18.11
CA ASP A 82 2.55 -7.99 -16.88
C ASP A 82 2.65 -9.09 -15.80
N SER A 83 2.87 -10.36 -16.16
CA SER A 83 2.99 -11.47 -15.20
C SER A 83 4.04 -11.23 -14.11
N PRO A 84 5.31 -10.88 -14.42
CA PRO A 84 6.30 -10.61 -13.38
C PRO A 84 5.98 -9.34 -12.55
N VAL A 85 5.13 -8.44 -13.07
CA VAL A 85 4.66 -7.27 -12.31
C VAL A 85 3.61 -7.70 -11.28
N TYR A 86 2.73 -8.64 -11.64
CA TYR A 86 1.72 -9.19 -10.73
C TYR A 86 2.34 -9.84 -9.50
N ASP A 87 3.36 -10.67 -9.69
CA ASP A 87 4.03 -11.38 -8.59
C ASP A 87 4.67 -10.38 -7.60
N GLU A 88 5.34 -9.35 -8.12
CA GLU A 88 6.01 -8.35 -7.28
C GLU A 88 4.99 -7.44 -6.56
N ILE A 89 3.89 -7.08 -7.20
CA ILE A 89 2.78 -6.36 -6.56
C ILE A 89 2.13 -7.21 -5.46
N TYR A 90 1.87 -8.49 -5.73
CA TYR A 90 1.30 -9.40 -4.75
C TYR A 90 2.19 -9.49 -3.51
N ASN A 91 3.50 -9.69 -3.69
CA ASN A 91 4.45 -9.75 -2.59
C ASN A 91 4.48 -8.46 -1.76
N VAL A 92 4.49 -7.29 -2.41
CA VAL A 92 4.42 -5.99 -1.70
C VAL A 92 3.13 -5.86 -0.90
N CYS A 93 1.99 -6.22 -1.49
CA CYS A 93 0.71 -6.20 -0.79
C CYS A 93 0.68 -7.16 0.41
N GLN A 94 1.28 -8.35 0.28
CA GLN A 94 1.41 -9.30 1.40
C GLN A 94 2.27 -8.72 2.53
N SER A 95 3.40 -8.09 2.21
CA SER A 95 4.25 -7.43 3.22
C SER A 95 3.56 -6.25 3.90
N ILE A 96 2.67 -5.52 3.21
CA ILE A 96 1.87 -4.44 3.80
C ILE A 96 0.81 -5.00 4.76
N MET A 97 0.14 -6.10 4.39
CA MET A 97 -0.91 -6.72 5.21
C MET A 97 -0.34 -7.48 6.40
N ASN A 98 0.80 -8.14 6.20
CA ASN A 98 1.48 -8.99 7.16
C ASN A 98 2.92 -8.50 7.35
N PRO A 99 3.12 -7.30 7.95
CA PRO A 99 4.46 -6.82 8.23
C PRO A 99 5.16 -7.82 9.16
N GLU A 100 6.40 -8.18 8.84
CA GLU A 100 7.23 -8.93 9.79
C GLU A 100 7.28 -8.16 11.12
N PRO A 101 7.33 -8.88 12.28
CA PRO A 101 7.51 -8.22 13.56
C PRO A 101 8.75 -7.32 13.48
N GLN A 102 8.55 -6.00 13.56
CA GLN A 102 9.67 -5.09 13.68
C GLN A 102 10.34 -5.38 15.03
N GLU A 103 11.63 -5.70 15.03
CA GLU A 103 12.41 -5.64 16.27
C GLU A 103 12.16 -4.27 16.90
N PRO A 104 11.91 -4.19 18.22
CA PRO A 104 11.64 -2.91 18.85
C PRO A 104 12.80 -1.96 18.55
N GLN A 105 12.52 -0.89 17.79
CA GLN A 105 13.43 0.25 17.71
C GLN A 105 13.59 0.75 19.14
N GLU A 106 14.83 0.75 19.64
CA GLU A 106 15.16 1.44 20.88
C GLU A 106 14.65 2.89 20.74
N ASP A 107 13.73 3.26 21.62
CA ASP A 107 13.18 4.60 21.71
C ASP A 107 14.35 5.53 22.09
N ASP A 108 14.87 6.28 21.12
CA ASP A 108 15.88 7.32 21.35
C ASP A 108 15.22 8.53 22.02
N THR A 109 14.70 8.31 23.23
CA THR A 109 14.41 9.39 24.18
C THR A 109 15.65 9.61 25.05
N SER A 110 16.74 10.06 24.41
CA SER A 110 17.81 10.80 25.09
C SER A 110 17.68 12.29 24.77
N VAL A 111 16.74 12.98 25.43
CA VAL A 111 16.78 14.45 25.65
C VAL A 111 16.21 14.79 27.02
#